data_AF-A0A1V5FIY5-F1
#
_entry.id   AF-A0A1V5FIY5-F1
#
_cell.length_a   1.000
_cell.length_b   1.000
_cell.length_c   1.000
_cell.angle_alpha   90.00
_cell.angle_beta   90.00
_cell.angle_gamma   90.00
#
_symmetry.space_group_name_H-M   'P 1'
#
loop_
_entity.id
_entity.type
_entity.pdbx_description
1 polymer ?
#
loop_
_entity_poly.entity_id
_entity_poly.type
_entity_poly.pdbx_seq_one_letter_code
_entity_poly.pdbx_strand_id
1 'polypeptide(L)'
;MLVLTERTEHLDAIQMALGEKVPSLFVLHGRVAKKQRASLIAELNTLPPDAPRVLLATGKLVGEGFDHPPLDTLVLAMPVSWEGTLQQYAGRLHREHATKTDVRIIDFVDTGHPALLRMWDKRQRGYRAMGYRMAE
;
A
#
# COMPACT_ATOMS: atom_id res chain seq x y z
N MET A 1 -7.59 -2.56 -0.77
CA MET A 1 -6.14 -2.76 -1.07
C MET A 1 -5.41 -1.42 -1.17
N LEU A 2 -4.17 -1.37 -0.69
CA LEU A 2 -3.23 -0.26 -0.81
C LEU A 2 -2.07 -0.66 -1.73
N VAL A 3 -1.77 0.14 -2.74
CA VAL A 3 -0.63 -0.04 -3.65
C VAL A 3 0.34 1.11 -3.44
N LEU A 4 1.61 0.80 -3.11
CA LEU A 4 2.63 1.78 -2.80
C LEU A 4 3.76 1.81 -3.84
N THR A 5 4.15 3.03 -4.21
CA THR A 5 5.33 3.35 -5.00
C THR A 5 5.88 4.72 -4.58
N GLU A 6 7.17 5.00 -4.67
CA GLU A 6 7.73 6.33 -4.29
C GLU A 6 7.79 7.30 -5.48
N ARG A 7 7.77 6.79 -6.72
CA ARG A 7 7.96 7.61 -7.92
C ARG A 7 6.62 7.97 -8.54
N THR A 8 6.38 9.26 -8.75
CA THR A 8 5.17 9.77 -9.39
C THR A 8 5.00 9.27 -10.83
N GLU A 9 6.07 9.19 -11.61
CA GLU A 9 6.02 8.63 -12.97
C GLU A 9 5.63 7.15 -12.96
N HIS A 10 6.15 6.39 -12.01
CA HIS A 10 5.77 4.98 -11.86
C HIS A 10 4.31 4.84 -11.41
N LEU A 11 3.86 5.73 -10.52
CA LEU A 11 2.46 5.81 -10.12
C LEU A 11 1.57 6.08 -11.33
N ASP A 12 1.91 7.05 -12.18
CA ASP A 12 1.14 7.40 -13.38
C ASP A 12 1.07 6.19 -14.33
N ALA A 13 2.17 5.45 -14.49
CA ALA A 13 2.21 4.22 -15.28
C ALA A 13 1.31 3.10 -14.69
N ILE A 14 1.34 2.89 -13.38
CA ILE A 14 0.46 1.91 -12.70
C ILE A 14 -1.01 2.34 -12.85
N GLN A 15 -1.31 3.62 -12.63
CA GLN A 15 -2.67 4.15 -12.77
C GLN A 15 -3.21 3.89 -14.18
N MET A 16 -2.42 4.17 -15.21
CA MET A 16 -2.80 3.93 -16.60
C MET A 16 -3.00 2.44 -16.89
N ALA A 17 -2.15 1.56 -16.34
CA ALA A 17 -2.27 0.12 -16.52
C ALA A 17 -3.49 -0.50 -15.80
N LEU A 18 -3.88 0.08 -14.67
CA LEU A 18 -5.05 -0.33 -13.88
C LEU A 18 -6.36 0.25 -14.43
N GLY A 19 -6.35 1.52 -14.88
CA GLY A 19 -7.42 2.21 -15.61
C GLY A 19 -8.84 1.64 -15.43
N GLU A 20 -9.46 1.26 -16.54
CA GLU A 20 -10.83 0.72 -16.57
C GLU A 20 -10.96 -0.69 -15.96
N LYS A 21 -9.84 -1.36 -15.65
CA LYS A 21 -9.86 -2.71 -15.05
C LYS A 21 -10.20 -2.67 -13.57
N VAL A 22 -10.02 -1.52 -12.91
CA VAL A 22 -10.27 -1.33 -11.47
C VAL A 22 -11.25 -0.17 -11.27
N PRO A 23 -12.56 -0.45 -11.14
CA PRO A 23 -13.60 0.58 -11.07
C PRO A 23 -13.46 1.54 -9.89
N SER A 24 -12.89 1.07 -8.77
CA SER A 24 -12.77 1.82 -7.51
C SER A 24 -11.32 2.15 -7.19
N LEU A 25 -10.62 2.75 -8.16
CA LEU A 25 -9.23 3.19 -8.04
C LEU A 25 -9.14 4.65 -7.55
N PHE A 26 -8.59 4.82 -6.37
CA PHE A 26 -8.27 6.12 -5.76
C PHE A 26 -6.77 6.37 -5.88
N VAL A 27 -6.38 7.62 -6.13
CA VAL A 27 -4.98 7.99 -6.33
C VAL A 27 -4.56 9.11 -5.38
N LEU A 28 -3.50 8.89 -4.62
CA LEU A 28 -3.02 9.83 -3.60
C LEU A 28 -1.50 10.03 -3.67
N HIS A 29 -1.06 11.19 -4.16
CA HIS A 29 0.37 11.54 -4.23
C HIS A 29 0.64 13.02 -3.95
N GLY A 30 1.91 13.39 -3.78
CA GLY A 30 2.33 14.73 -3.34
C GLY A 30 1.85 15.89 -4.22
N ARG A 31 1.65 15.64 -5.52
CA ARG A 31 1.12 16.64 -6.47
C ARG A 31 -0.39 16.92 -6.31
N VAL A 32 -1.14 16.11 -5.55
CA VAL A 32 -2.58 16.33 -5.31
C VAL A 32 -2.77 17.46 -4.29
N ALA A 33 -3.53 18.48 -4.68
CA ALA A 33 -3.85 19.63 -3.83
C ALA A 33 -4.53 19.18 -2.53
N LYS A 34 -4.26 19.88 -1.42
CA LYS A 34 -4.77 19.52 -0.09
C LYS A 34 -6.30 19.36 -0.06
N LYS A 35 -7.04 20.24 -0.74
CA LYS A 35 -8.51 20.18 -0.83
C LYS A 35 -8.96 18.89 -1.55
N GLN A 36 -8.38 18.59 -2.70
CA GLN A 36 -8.72 17.40 -3.48
C GLN A 36 -8.37 16.11 -2.73
N ARG A 37 -7.24 16.08 -2.02
CA ARG A 37 -6.88 14.98 -1.11
C ARG A 37 -7.94 14.78 -0.02
N ALA A 38 -8.41 15.85 0.62
CA ALA A 38 -9.44 15.75 1.65
C ALA A 38 -10.76 15.20 1.06
N SER A 39 -11.13 15.65 -0.14
CA SER A 39 -12.30 15.13 -0.86
C SER A 39 -12.17 13.64 -1.20
N LEU A 40 -11.02 13.20 -1.72
CA LEU A 40 -10.74 11.79 -2.03
C LEU A 40 -10.82 10.90 -0.79
N ILE A 41 -10.25 11.36 0.34
CA ILE A 41 -10.31 10.62 1.61
C ILE A 41 -11.75 10.56 2.13
N ALA A 42 -12.50 11.65 2.02
CA ALA A 42 -13.91 11.66 2.40
C ALA A 42 -14.73 10.68 1.55
N GLU A 43 -14.57 10.71 0.23
CA GLU A 43 -15.21 9.78 -0.70
C GLU A 43 -14.85 8.32 -0.36
N LEU A 44 -13.56 8.02 -0.19
CA LEU A 44 -13.10 6.68 0.22
C LEU A 44 -13.74 6.22 1.53
N ASN A 45 -13.92 7.12 2.51
CA ASN A 45 -14.56 6.82 3.79
C ASN A 45 -16.08 6.68 3.72
N THR A 46 -16.74 7.17 2.65
CA THR A 46 -18.18 6.96 2.43
C THR A 46 -18.51 5.59 1.83
N LEU A 47 -17.51 4.86 1.33
CA LEU A 47 -17.73 3.53 0.76
C LEU A 47 -18.26 2.55 1.83
N PRO A 48 -19.30 1.74 1.51
CA PRO A 48 -19.77 0.66 2.38
C PRO A 48 -18.62 -0.26 2.81
N PRO A 49 -18.57 -0.81 4.04
CA PRO A 49 -17.46 -1.63 4.56
C PRO A 49 -16.92 -2.75 3.65
N ASP A 50 -17.80 -3.34 2.84
CA ASP A 50 -17.57 -4.46 1.92
C ASP A 50 -17.33 -4.03 0.47
N ALA A 51 -17.51 -2.75 0.15
CA ALA A 51 -17.30 -2.25 -1.21
C ALA A 51 -15.82 -2.36 -1.63
N PRO A 52 -15.54 -2.78 -2.87
CA PRO A 52 -14.18 -2.89 -3.38
C PRO A 52 -13.52 -1.50 -3.41
N ARG A 53 -12.23 -1.45 -3.05
CA ARG A 53 -11.45 -0.22 -3.12
C ARG A 53 -9.97 -0.50 -3.30
N VAL A 54 -9.34 0.29 -4.17
CA VAL A 54 -7.89 0.28 -4.38
C VAL A 54 -7.38 1.69 -4.21
N LEU A 55 -6.46 1.88 -3.27
CA LEU A 55 -5.74 3.14 -3.11
C LEU A 55 -4.33 2.98 -3.67
N LEU A 56 -4.00 3.71 -4.74
CA LEU A 56 -2.65 3.83 -5.27
C LEU A 56 -2.02 5.11 -4.71
N ALA A 57 -0.91 5.00 -3.98
CA ALA A 57 -0.34 6.13 -3.28
C ALA A 57 1.19 6.15 -3.21
N THR A 58 1.73 7.34 -2.92
CA THR A 58 3.14 7.47 -2.52
C THR A 58 3.33 7.32 -1.02
N GLY A 59 4.44 6.70 -0.61
CA GLY A 59 4.67 6.26 0.76
C GLY A 59 4.69 7.41 1.78
N LYS A 60 5.21 8.59 1.38
CA LYS A 60 5.19 9.80 2.22
C LYS A 60 3.79 10.18 2.71
N LEU A 61 2.79 10.11 1.84
CA LEU A 61 1.42 10.52 2.17
C LEU A 61 0.68 9.52 3.04
N VAL A 62 0.96 8.23 2.83
CA VAL A 62 0.36 7.18 3.65
C VAL A 62 1.01 7.12 5.03
N GLY A 63 2.31 7.43 5.11
CA GLY A 63 3.07 7.49 6.36
C GLY A 63 2.61 8.61 7.32
N GLU A 64 2.21 9.78 6.80
CA GLU A 64 1.89 10.99 7.57
C GLU A 64 0.42 11.09 8.05
N GLY A 65 -0.20 9.96 8.46
CA GLY A 65 -1.49 10.00 9.15
C GLY A 65 -2.72 9.53 8.36
N PHE A 66 -2.53 8.93 7.18
CA PHE A 66 -3.63 8.27 6.47
C PHE A 66 -4.17 7.07 7.28
N ASP A 67 -5.48 7.04 7.51
CA ASP A 67 -6.15 5.91 8.16
C ASP A 67 -7.39 5.51 7.37
N HIS A 68 -7.45 4.24 6.97
CA HIS A 68 -8.61 3.64 6.35
C HIS A 68 -8.67 2.16 6.75
N PRO A 69 -9.28 1.86 7.92
CA PRO A 69 -9.33 0.51 8.50
C PRO A 69 -9.83 -0.61 7.56
N PRO A 70 -10.74 -0.38 6.60
CA PRO A 70 -11.15 -1.42 5.65
C PRO A 70 -10.03 -1.98 4.76
N LEU A 71 -8.86 -1.33 4.67
CA LEU A 71 -7.73 -1.87 3.90
C LEU A 71 -7.11 -3.06 4.62
N ASP A 72 -7.00 -4.18 3.92
CA ASP A 72 -6.45 -5.45 4.40
C ASP A 72 -5.20 -5.92 3.65
N THR A 73 -4.97 -5.40 2.46
CA THR A 73 -3.89 -5.83 1.57
C THR A 73 -2.98 -4.67 1.22
N LEU A 74 -1.67 -4.84 1.38
CA LEU A 74 -0.62 -3.96 0.88
C LEU A 74 0.09 -4.59 -0.30
N VAL A 75 0.28 -3.81 -1.36
CA VAL A 75 1.10 -4.15 -2.52
C VAL A 75 2.29 -3.22 -2.56
N LEU A 76 3.49 -3.78 -2.50
CA LEU A 76 4.75 -3.04 -2.63
C LEU A 76 5.20 -3.08 -4.09
N ALA A 77 4.78 -2.08 -4.88
CA ALA A 77 5.19 -1.94 -6.28
C ALA A 77 6.59 -1.29 -6.42
N MET A 78 7.43 -1.39 -5.39
CA MET A 78 8.76 -0.80 -5.38
C MET A 78 9.65 -1.54 -4.40
N PRO A 79 10.98 -1.53 -4.63
CA PRO A 79 11.90 -2.06 -3.65
C PRO A 79 11.97 -1.13 -2.43
N VAL A 80 11.68 -1.66 -1.25
CA VAL A 80 11.83 -0.97 0.04
C VAL A 80 12.80 -1.75 0.94
N SER A 81 13.58 -1.05 1.75
CA SER A 81 14.61 -1.66 2.61
C SER A 81 14.61 -1.16 4.06
N TRP A 82 13.82 -0.14 4.38
CA TRP A 82 13.74 0.40 5.74
C TRP A 82 12.60 -0.25 6.52
N GLU A 83 12.97 -0.97 7.58
CA GLU A 83 12.08 -1.76 8.43
C GLU A 83 10.99 -0.88 9.10
N GLY A 84 11.35 0.34 9.53
CA GLY A 84 10.41 1.26 10.15
C GLY A 84 9.27 1.68 9.22
N THR A 85 9.54 1.92 7.94
CA THR A 85 8.51 2.27 6.94
C THR A 85 7.58 1.10 6.69
N LEU A 86 8.13 -0.11 6.58
CA LEU A 86 7.34 -1.32 6.37
C LEU A 86 6.41 -1.58 7.55
N GLN A 87 6.92 -1.43 8.78
CA GLN A 87 6.14 -1.56 10.00
C GLN A 87 5.05 -0.50 10.11
N GLN A 88 5.33 0.75 9.71
CA GLN A 88 4.31 1.80 9.67
C GLN A 88 3.17 1.46 8.71
N TYR A 89 3.47 0.95 7.51
CA TYR A 89 2.44 0.58 6.53
C TYR A 89 1.65 -0.65 6.97
N ALA A 90 2.34 -1.71 7.42
CA ALA A 90 1.72 -2.92 7.95
C ALA A 90 0.86 -2.62 9.18
N GLY A 91 1.35 -1.78 10.10
CA GLY A 91 0.62 -1.39 11.30
C GLY A 91 -0.68 -0.65 11.01
N ARG A 92 -0.73 0.16 9.94
CA ARG A 92 -1.99 0.81 9.50
C ARG A 92 -3.02 -0.21 8.98
N LEU A 93 -2.56 -1.32 8.40
CA LEU A 93 -3.43 -2.42 7.99
C LEU A 93 -3.82 -3.33 9.15
N HIS A 94 -3.08 -3.34 10.26
CA HIS A 94 -3.43 -4.15 11.43
C HIS A 94 -4.57 -3.55 12.26
N ARG A 95 -5.07 -2.36 11.92
CA ARG A 95 -6.25 -1.79 12.61
C ARG A 95 -7.47 -2.68 12.41
N GLU A 96 -8.10 -3.04 13.53
CA GLU A 96 -9.29 -3.87 13.57
C GLU A 96 -10.43 -3.26 12.75
N HIS A 97 -11.15 -4.11 12.03
CA HIS A 97 -12.34 -3.74 11.28
C HIS A 97 -13.22 -4.97 11.12
N ALA A 98 -14.55 -4.81 11.22
CA ALA A 98 -15.49 -5.94 11.27
C ALA A 98 -15.40 -6.89 10.07
N THR A 99 -14.98 -6.39 8.90
CA THR A 99 -14.83 -7.18 7.66
C THR A 99 -13.42 -7.73 7.44
N LYS A 100 -12.46 -7.42 8.31
CA LYS A 100 -11.05 -7.81 8.14
C LYS A 100 -10.75 -9.07 8.93
N THR A 101 -10.50 -10.16 8.21
CA THR A 101 -10.11 -11.45 8.81
C THR A 101 -8.60 -11.65 8.81
N ASP A 102 -7.91 -11.17 7.77
CA ASP A 102 -6.48 -11.36 7.57
C ASP A 102 -5.86 -10.12 6.93
N VAL A 103 -4.56 -9.90 7.19
CA VAL A 103 -3.78 -8.85 6.52
C VAL A 103 -2.76 -9.51 5.60
N ARG A 104 -2.69 -9.03 4.35
CA ARG A 104 -1.80 -9.58 3.33
C ARG A 104 -0.82 -8.51 2.84
N ILE A 105 0.42 -8.93 2.60
CA ILE A 105 1.42 -8.12 1.89
C ILE A 105 1.83 -8.87 0.63
N ILE A 106 1.67 -8.22 -0.52
CA ILE A 106 2.15 -8.67 -1.82
C ILE A 106 3.44 -7.88 -2.10
N ASP A 107 4.56 -8.58 -2.08
CA ASP A 107 5.90 -8.00 -2.26
C ASP A 107 6.53 -8.54 -3.54
N PHE A 108 6.80 -7.65 -4.50
CA PHE A 108 7.44 -8.03 -5.75
C PHE A 108 8.96 -8.09 -5.56
N VAL A 109 9.53 -9.27 -5.75
CA VAL A 109 10.96 -9.54 -5.57
C VAL A 109 11.63 -9.70 -6.93
N ASP A 110 12.61 -8.84 -7.21
CA ASP A 110 13.52 -8.98 -8.36
C ASP A 110 14.81 -9.66 -7.89
N THR A 111 15.04 -10.88 -8.39
CA THR A 111 16.19 -11.73 -8.06
C THR A 111 17.37 -11.53 -9.01
N GLY A 112 17.21 -10.74 -10.08
CA GLY A 112 18.26 -10.49 -11.08
C GLY A 112 19.34 -9.52 -10.61
N HIS A 113 19.11 -8.79 -9.50
CA HIS A 113 20.06 -7.82 -8.96
C HIS A 113 20.47 -8.14 -7.51
N PRO A 114 21.77 -8.33 -7.22
CA PRO A 114 22.25 -8.64 -5.86
C PRO A 114 21.86 -7.62 -4.79
N ALA A 115 21.72 -6.34 -5.18
CA ALA A 115 21.27 -5.29 -4.27
C ALA A 115 19.81 -5.50 -3.84
N LEU A 116 18.92 -5.87 -4.77
CA LEU A 116 17.49 -6.08 -4.50
C LEU A 116 17.26 -7.35 -3.69
N LEU A 117 18.06 -8.41 -3.92
CA LEU A 117 18.08 -9.61 -3.07
C LEU A 117 18.42 -9.29 -1.61
N ARG A 118 19.46 -8.48 -1.36
CA ARG A 118 19.79 -8.05 0.01
C ARG A 118 18.68 -7.22 0.67
N MET A 119 17.92 -6.45 -0.12
CA MET A 119 16.77 -5.71 0.38
C MET A 119 15.62 -6.67 0.73
N TRP A 120 15.38 -7.67 -0.10
CA TRP A 120 14.42 -8.74 0.16
C TRP A 120 14.74 -9.49 1.46
N ASP A 121 16.00 -9.87 1.69
CA ASP A 121 16.41 -10.53 2.94
C ASP A 121 16.09 -9.70 4.18
N LYS A 122 16.24 -8.37 4.08
CA LYS A 122 15.88 -7.44 5.17
C LYS A 122 14.36 -7.43 5.38
N ARG A 123 13.57 -7.37 4.30
CA ARG A 123 12.11 -7.38 4.39
C ARG A 123 11.57 -8.68 5.00
N GLN A 124 12.12 -9.84 4.62
CA GLN A 124 11.76 -11.13 5.23
C GLN A 124 11.89 -11.12 6.76
N ARG A 125 12.98 -10.56 7.28
CA ARG A 125 13.18 -10.43 8.73
C ARG A 125 12.13 -9.52 9.37
N GLY A 126 11.84 -8.38 8.74
CA GLY A 126 10.79 -7.47 9.18
C GLY A 126 9.41 -8.12 9.20
N TYR A 127 9.04 -8.88 8.15
CA TYR A 127 7.78 -9.62 8.09
C TYR A 127 7.65 -10.64 9.24
N ARG A 128 8.70 -11.43 9.49
CA ARG A 128 8.72 -12.41 10.58
C ARG A 128 8.60 -11.73 11.95
N ALA A 129 9.30 -10.62 12.17
CA ALA A 129 9.22 -9.85 13.41
C ALA A 129 7.81 -9.28 13.66
N MET A 130 7.07 -8.97 12.59
CA MET A 130 5.67 -8.54 12.65
C MET A 130 4.66 -9.71 12.75
N GLY A 131 5.12 -10.96 12.77
CA GLY A 131 4.26 -12.15 12.87
C GLY A 131 3.66 -12.63 11.54
N TYR A 132 4.09 -12.07 10.40
CA TYR A 132 3.67 -12.55 9.09
C TYR A 132 4.28 -13.92 8.78
N ARG A 133 3.48 -14.76 8.14
CA ARG A 133 3.90 -16.01 7.52
C ARG A 133 4.02 -15.79 6.02
N MET A 134 5.12 -16.23 5.43
CA MET A 134 5.28 -16.22 3.98
C MET A 134 4.46 -17.37 3.39
N ALA A 135 3.72 -17.07 2.34
CA ALA A 135 3.02 -18.05 1.51
C ALA A 135 3.47 -17.82 0.06
N GLU A 136 3.76 -18.92 -0.65
CA GLU A 136 4.05 -18.92 -2.09
C GLU A 136 2.77 -19.09 -2.91
#